data_AF-A0A8C5KA92-F1
#
_entry.id   AF-A0A8C5KA92-F1
#
_cell.length_a   1.000
_cell.length_b   1.000
_cell.length_c   1.000
_cell.angle_alpha   90.00
_cell.angle_beta   90.00
_cell.angle_gamma   90.00
#
_symmetry.space_group_name_H-M   'P 1'
#
loop_
_entity.id
_entity.type
_entity.pdbx_description
1 polymer ?
#
loop_
_entity_poly.entity_id
_entity_poly.type
_entity_poly.pdbx_seq_one_letter_code
_entity_poly.pdbx_strand_id
1 'polypeptide(L)'
;MQAWGTVVVTLATLMVTTVDPKIYERCELAKKLEKAGLNDFKGYSVGDWLCMAHYESGFDTSFVDHNPDGSSEYGIFQLNSAWWCNNGITPTQNLCHMNCSDLLNRHILDDIACAKRVVSLHKNMKAWDSWSRHCSGHDLSEWLKGCNVHLKTDSRKINS
;
A
#
# COMPACT_ATOMS: atom_id res chain seq x y z
N MET A 1 31.07 47.65 -32.55
CA MET A 1 30.00 46.95 -31.79
C MET A 1 30.48 45.53 -31.54
N GLN A 2 30.97 45.22 -30.34
CA GLN A 2 31.38 43.86 -29.97
C GLN A 2 30.25 43.25 -29.14
N ALA A 3 29.59 42.23 -29.67
CA ALA A 3 28.59 41.47 -28.94
C ALA A 3 29.31 40.46 -28.03
N TRP A 4 29.12 40.58 -26.72
CA TRP A 4 29.55 39.58 -25.76
C TRP A 4 28.53 38.46 -25.73
N GLY A 5 28.89 37.27 -26.22
CA GLY A 5 28.09 36.07 -26.09
C GLY A 5 28.23 35.52 -24.67
N THR A 6 27.22 35.71 -23.82
CA THR A 6 27.15 35.02 -22.53
C THR A 6 26.74 33.57 -22.76
N VAL A 7 27.68 32.63 -22.59
CA VAL A 7 27.37 31.21 -22.50
C VAL A 7 26.68 30.98 -21.15
N VAL A 8 25.36 30.80 -21.17
CA VAL A 8 24.58 30.43 -19.98
C VAL A 8 24.71 28.91 -19.81
N VAL A 9 25.59 28.47 -18.92
CA VAL A 9 25.67 27.06 -18.51
C VAL A 9 24.54 26.81 -17.51
N THR A 10 23.42 26.27 -17.99
CA THR A 10 22.34 25.81 -17.10
C THR A 10 22.78 24.53 -16.41
N LEU A 11 23.20 24.65 -15.14
CA LEU A 11 23.48 23.52 -14.27
C LEU A 11 22.15 22.84 -13.91
N ALA A 12 21.82 21.74 -14.59
CA ALA A 12 20.64 20.94 -14.28
C ALA A 12 20.87 20.23 -12.94
N THR A 13 20.29 20.76 -11.86
CA THR A 13 20.28 20.11 -10.55
C THR A 13 19.42 18.86 -10.62
N LEU A 14 20.05 17.68 -10.59
CA LEU A 14 19.35 16.40 -10.47
C LEU A 14 18.72 16.34 -9.07
N MET A 15 17.39 16.46 -8.97
CA MET A 15 16.70 16.20 -7.71
C MET A 15 16.76 14.70 -7.44
N VAL A 16 17.64 14.28 -6.54
CA VAL A 16 17.65 12.91 -6.03
C VAL A 16 16.46 12.79 -5.08
N THR A 17 15.42 12.08 -5.51
CA THR A 17 14.31 11.71 -4.64
C THR A 17 14.82 10.69 -3.63
N THR A 18 15.03 11.12 -2.38
CA THR A 18 15.35 10.20 -1.29
C THR A 18 14.11 9.39 -0.94
N VAL A 19 14.14 8.09 -1.20
CA VAL A 19 13.11 7.17 -0.69
C VAL A 19 13.37 6.99 0.80
N ASP A 20 12.38 7.29 1.64
CA ASP A 20 12.43 7.12 3.11
C ASP A 20 11.55 5.92 3.50
N PRO A 21 12.11 4.69 3.45
CA PRO A 21 11.34 3.47 3.71
C PRO A 21 11.08 3.26 5.21
N LYS A 22 10.08 2.43 5.53
CA LYS A 22 9.72 2.13 6.91
C LYS A 22 9.16 0.71 7.06
N ILE A 23 9.61 0.01 8.10
CA ILE A 23 8.89 -1.14 8.66
C ILE A 23 7.97 -0.61 9.78
N TYR A 24 6.66 -0.84 9.64
CA TYR A 24 5.69 -0.39 10.62
C TYR A 24 5.53 -1.35 11.80
N GLU A 25 5.45 -0.80 13.01
CA GLU A 25 4.95 -1.54 14.17
C GLU A 25 3.44 -1.81 14.04
N ARG A 26 2.97 -2.99 14.46
CA ARG A 26 1.58 -3.44 14.30
C ARG A 26 0.55 -2.40 14.75
N CYS A 27 0.68 -1.88 15.97
CA CYS A 27 -0.29 -0.91 16.51
C CYS A 27 -0.12 0.50 15.94
N GLU A 28 1.05 0.83 15.41
CA GLU A 28 1.23 2.09 14.68
C GLU A 28 0.47 2.02 13.34
N LEU A 29 0.65 0.92 12.61
CA LEU A 29 -0.07 0.67 11.37
C LEU A 29 -1.57 0.61 11.61
N ALA A 30 -2.02 -0.09 12.66
CA ALA A 30 -3.44 -0.18 13.02
C ALA A 30 -4.10 1.20 13.12
N LYS A 31 -3.47 2.12 13.86
CA LYS A 31 -3.95 3.50 14.01
C LYS A 31 -3.94 4.26 12.68
N LYS A 32 -2.94 4.04 11.83
CA LYS A 32 -2.83 4.70 10.53
C LYS A 32 -3.95 4.24 9.59
N LEU A 33 -4.18 2.93 9.50
CA LEU A 33 -5.23 2.32 8.68
C LEU A 33 -6.63 2.73 9.16
N GLU A 34 -6.85 2.73 10.48
CA GLU A 34 -8.09 3.21 11.08
C GLU A 34 -8.37 4.67 10.70
N LYS A 35 -7.40 5.57 10.92
CA LYS A 35 -7.53 7.00 10.60
C LYS A 35 -7.74 7.24 9.11
N ALA A 36 -7.23 6.37 8.25
CA ALA A 36 -7.46 6.41 6.82
C ALA A 36 -8.83 5.84 6.40
N GLY A 37 -9.67 5.44 7.37
CA GLY A 37 -11.03 4.95 7.14
C GLY A 37 -11.03 3.57 6.49
N LEU A 38 -10.16 2.66 6.94
CA LEU A 38 -10.20 1.26 6.55
C LEU A 38 -11.03 0.38 7.48
N ASN A 39 -11.38 0.84 8.69
CA ASN A 39 -12.31 0.10 9.52
C ASN A 39 -13.70 0.05 8.85
N ASP A 40 -14.19 -1.16 8.64
CA ASP A 40 -15.44 -1.50 7.93
C ASP A 40 -15.48 -1.10 6.45
N PHE A 41 -14.34 -0.75 5.84
CA PHE A 41 -14.30 -0.48 4.40
C PHE A 41 -14.65 -1.77 3.64
N LYS A 42 -15.79 -1.75 2.94
CA LYS A 42 -16.35 -2.93 2.23
C LYS A 42 -16.55 -4.16 3.14
N GLY A 43 -16.77 -3.92 4.44
CA GLY A 43 -17.01 -4.98 5.43
C GLY A 43 -15.75 -5.61 6.01
N TYR A 44 -14.56 -5.05 5.75
CA TYR A 44 -13.30 -5.51 6.31
C TYR A 44 -12.86 -4.64 7.49
N SER A 45 -12.42 -5.29 8.57
CA SER A 45 -11.90 -4.64 9.76
C SER A 45 -10.45 -4.18 9.56
N VAL A 46 -9.93 -3.33 10.44
CA VAL A 46 -8.49 -3.03 10.47
C VAL A 46 -7.64 -4.31 10.67
N GLY A 47 -8.17 -5.31 11.37
CA GLY A 47 -7.51 -6.60 11.55
C GLY A 47 -7.29 -7.35 10.23
N ASP A 48 -8.25 -7.27 9.29
CA ASP A 48 -8.11 -7.86 7.95
C ASP A 48 -6.94 -7.22 7.18
N TRP A 49 -6.85 -5.89 7.21
CA TRP A 49 -5.79 -5.14 6.55
C TRP A 49 -4.41 -5.38 7.18
N LEU A 50 -4.34 -5.48 8.52
CA LEU A 50 -3.09 -5.83 9.22
C LEU A 50 -2.65 -7.25 8.88
N CYS A 51 -3.57 -8.21 8.90
CA CYS A 51 -3.25 -9.59 8.55
C CYS A 51 -2.71 -9.67 7.11
N MET A 52 -3.39 -9.06 6.14
CA MET A 52 -2.93 -9.02 4.75
C MET A 52 -1.53 -8.39 4.65
N ALA A 53 -1.34 -7.17 5.17
CA ALA A 53 -0.05 -6.48 5.07
C ALA A 53 1.10 -7.25 5.74
N HIS A 54 0.82 -7.99 6.81
CA HIS A 54 1.83 -8.83 7.45
C HIS A 54 2.30 -9.97 6.54
N TYR A 55 1.36 -10.70 5.94
CA TYR A 55 1.70 -11.85 5.09
C TYR A 55 2.21 -11.43 3.71
N GLU A 56 1.88 -10.23 3.24
CA GLU A 56 2.38 -9.70 1.98
C GLU A 56 3.80 -9.11 2.11
N SER A 57 4.08 -8.33 3.16
CA SER A 57 5.34 -7.55 3.25
C SER A 57 6.01 -7.56 4.62
N GLY A 58 5.42 -8.19 5.62
CA GLY A 58 5.90 -8.04 7.01
C GLY A 58 5.82 -6.61 7.53
N PHE A 59 4.92 -5.78 6.97
CA PHE A 59 4.79 -4.34 7.24
C PHE A 59 5.93 -3.45 6.71
N ASP A 60 6.77 -3.96 5.82
CA ASP A 60 7.85 -3.21 5.18
C ASP A 60 7.35 -2.45 3.94
N THR A 61 7.40 -1.12 3.98
CA THR A 61 7.00 -0.28 2.82
C THR A 61 8.00 -0.36 1.67
N SER A 62 9.22 -0.86 1.87
CA SER A 62 10.23 -1.01 0.82
C SER A 62 10.22 -2.36 0.14
N PHE A 63 9.35 -3.27 0.57
CA PHE A 63 9.32 -4.63 0.05
C PHE A 63 8.91 -4.66 -1.43
N VAL A 64 9.72 -5.31 -2.24
CA VAL A 64 9.48 -5.53 -3.66
C VAL A 64 9.70 -7.00 -3.95
N ASP A 65 8.71 -7.64 -4.57
CA ASP A 65 8.83 -9.00 -5.09
C ASP A 65 8.71 -9.01 -6.61
N HIS A 66 9.41 -9.95 -7.25
CA HIS A 66 9.51 -10.01 -8.71
C HIS A 66 8.86 -11.28 -9.24
N ASN A 67 7.86 -11.11 -10.11
CA ASN A 67 7.12 -12.22 -10.68
C ASN A 67 7.82 -12.78 -11.94
N PRO A 68 7.67 -14.09 -12.23
CA PRO A 68 8.24 -14.71 -13.43
C PRO A 68 7.73 -14.13 -14.76
N ASP A 69 6.56 -13.48 -14.76
CA ASP A 69 5.99 -12.82 -15.92
C ASP A 69 6.57 -11.42 -16.20
N GLY A 70 7.53 -10.98 -15.39
CA GLY A 70 8.18 -9.67 -15.49
C GLY A 70 7.40 -8.53 -14.82
N SER A 71 6.25 -8.81 -14.22
CA SER A 71 5.62 -7.87 -13.28
C SER A 71 6.35 -7.88 -11.93
N SER A 72 6.05 -6.91 -11.08
CA SER A 72 6.60 -6.87 -9.71
C SER A 72 5.54 -6.33 -8.76
N GLU A 73 5.61 -6.78 -7.52
CA GLU A 73 4.74 -6.37 -6.42
C GLU A 73 5.44 -5.30 -5.59
N TYR A 74 4.73 -4.24 -5.21
CA TYR A 74 5.33 -3.08 -4.56
C TYR A 74 4.67 -2.73 -3.23
N GLY A 75 5.53 -2.41 -2.26
CA GLY A 75 5.16 -1.73 -1.04
C GLY A 75 4.41 -2.61 -0.04
N ILE A 76 3.83 -1.95 0.96
CA ILE A 76 3.28 -2.62 2.14
C ILE A 76 2.11 -3.57 1.82
N PHE A 77 1.41 -3.33 0.72
CA PHE A 77 0.28 -4.14 0.25
C PHE A 77 0.58 -4.94 -1.02
N GLN A 78 1.83 -5.00 -1.48
CA GLN A 78 2.23 -5.79 -2.67
C GLN A 78 1.31 -5.53 -3.87
N LEU A 79 1.37 -4.30 -4.40
CA LEU A 79 0.55 -3.86 -5.53
C LEU A 79 1.28 -4.10 -6.86
N ASN A 80 0.71 -5.00 -7.68
CA ASN A 80 1.30 -5.46 -8.93
C ASN A 80 1.44 -4.37 -10.02
N SER A 81 2.61 -4.29 -10.65
CA SER A 81 2.92 -3.33 -11.73
C SER A 81 2.18 -3.57 -13.04
N ALA A 82 1.67 -4.77 -13.33
CA ALA A 82 0.89 -5.02 -14.56
C ALA A 82 -0.52 -4.41 -14.49
N TRP A 83 -1.01 -4.06 -13.29
CA TRP A 83 -2.40 -3.60 -13.10
C TRP A 83 -2.49 -2.24 -12.42
N TRP A 84 -1.74 -2.01 -11.34
CA TRP A 84 -2.06 -0.96 -10.39
C TRP A 84 -1.22 0.29 -10.54
N CYS A 85 0.08 0.14 -10.75
CA CYS A 85 1.04 1.24 -10.85
C CYS A 85 1.94 1.06 -12.08
N ASN A 86 2.68 2.11 -12.44
CA ASN A 86 3.65 2.07 -13.54
C ASN A 86 5.09 2.07 -13.03
N ASN A 87 5.91 1.10 -13.44
CA ASN A 87 7.34 1.04 -13.15
C ASN A 87 8.23 1.32 -14.37
N GLY A 88 7.64 1.59 -15.54
CA GLY A 88 8.35 1.79 -16.80
C GLY A 88 8.95 0.53 -17.44
N ILE A 89 8.71 -0.65 -16.86
CA ILE A 89 9.27 -1.93 -17.29
C ILE A 89 8.15 -2.86 -17.79
N THR A 90 7.12 -3.07 -16.97
CA THR A 90 6.00 -3.96 -17.27
C THR A 90 4.89 -3.19 -17.99
N PRO A 91 4.32 -3.67 -19.12
CA PRO A 91 3.11 -3.10 -19.68
C PRO A 91 1.98 -3.11 -18.64
N THR A 92 1.28 -1.98 -18.48
CA THR A 92 0.36 -1.79 -17.34
C THR A 92 -0.92 -1.07 -17.71
N GLN A 93 -2.01 -1.40 -17.00
CA GLN A 93 -3.23 -0.59 -17.01
C GLN A 93 -3.11 0.65 -16.12
N ASN A 94 -2.19 0.64 -15.15
CA ASN A 94 -1.97 1.72 -14.18
C ASN A 94 -3.27 2.26 -13.58
N LEU A 95 -4.09 1.37 -13.02
CA LEU A 95 -5.43 1.70 -12.54
C LEU A 95 -5.43 2.68 -11.36
N CYS A 96 -4.32 2.80 -10.62
CA CYS A 96 -4.15 3.79 -9.56
C CYS A 96 -3.51 5.10 -10.04
N HIS A 97 -3.13 5.19 -11.33
CA HIS A 97 -2.59 6.39 -11.95
C HIS A 97 -1.34 6.95 -11.24
N MET A 98 -0.40 6.07 -10.87
CA MET A 98 0.77 6.42 -10.08
C MET A 98 2.02 5.66 -10.52
N ASN A 99 3.21 6.09 -10.08
CA ASN A 99 4.43 5.32 -10.27
C ASN A 99 4.56 4.28 -9.15
N CYS A 100 5.08 3.10 -9.46
CA CYS A 100 5.28 2.07 -8.43
C CYS A 100 6.31 2.50 -7.37
N SER A 101 7.24 3.40 -7.70
CA SER A 101 8.17 3.99 -6.74
C SER A 101 7.49 4.82 -5.66
N ASP A 102 6.30 5.37 -5.94
CA ASP A 102 5.55 6.15 -4.97
C ASP A 102 5.10 5.27 -3.80
N LEU A 103 4.92 3.96 -4.02
CA LEU A 103 4.54 2.99 -2.98
C LEU A 103 5.69 2.58 -2.05
N LEU A 104 6.92 3.02 -2.30
CA LEU A 104 8.12 2.54 -1.59
C LEU A 104 8.57 3.45 -0.44
N ASN A 105 7.70 4.35 0.00
CA ASN A 105 8.01 5.35 1.01
C ASN A 105 7.17 5.16 2.28
N ARG A 106 7.58 5.78 3.38
CA ARG A 106 6.88 5.67 4.68
C ARG A 106 5.46 6.25 4.71
N HIS A 107 5.04 7.04 3.74
CA HIS A 107 3.74 7.71 3.73
C HIS A 107 2.69 6.89 2.96
N ILE A 108 2.15 5.86 3.61
CA ILE A 108 1.27 4.87 2.97
C ILE A 108 -0.15 5.31 2.55
N LEU A 109 -0.43 6.61 2.40
CA LEU A 109 -1.81 7.07 2.10
C LEU A 109 -2.21 6.78 0.66
N ASP A 110 -1.27 6.86 -0.26
CA ASP A 110 -1.39 6.47 -1.67
C ASP A 110 -1.50 4.95 -1.81
N ASP A 111 -0.71 4.16 -1.06
CA ASP A 111 -0.90 2.70 -0.94
C ASP A 111 -2.33 2.36 -0.51
N ILE A 112 -2.83 3.00 0.56
CA ILE A 112 -4.19 2.77 1.08
C ILE A 112 -5.25 3.14 0.04
N ALA A 113 -5.06 4.26 -0.67
CA ALA A 113 -6.00 4.68 -1.71
C ALA A 113 -6.04 3.67 -2.86
N CYS A 114 -4.88 3.17 -3.28
CA CYS A 114 -4.80 2.15 -4.32
C CYS A 114 -5.41 0.81 -3.85
N ALA A 115 -5.09 0.34 -2.64
CA ALA A 115 -5.65 -0.88 -2.09
C ALA A 115 -7.20 -0.82 -1.92
N LYS A 116 -7.75 0.34 -1.56
CA LYS A 116 -9.21 0.57 -1.58
C LYS A 116 -9.82 0.39 -2.97
N ARG A 117 -9.09 0.82 -4.01
CA ARG A 117 -9.49 0.63 -5.41
C ARG A 117 -9.44 -0.85 -5.80
N VAL A 118 -8.39 -1.57 -5.42
CA VAL A 118 -8.29 -3.03 -5.62
C VAL A 118 -9.51 -3.75 -5.06
N VAL A 119 -9.83 -3.54 -3.77
CA VAL A 119 -10.98 -4.17 -3.10
C VAL A 119 -12.31 -3.77 -3.76
N SER A 120 -12.40 -2.56 -4.32
CA SER A 120 -13.64 -2.10 -4.97
C SER A 120 -13.85 -2.65 -6.38
N LEU A 121 -12.76 -2.99 -7.10
CA LEU A 121 -12.81 -3.47 -8.49
C LEU A 121 -12.74 -5.01 -8.59
N HIS A 122 -12.03 -5.67 -7.68
CA HIS A 122 -11.88 -7.13 -7.66
C HIS A 122 -12.90 -7.76 -6.70
N LYS A 123 -12.93 -9.10 -6.62
CA LYS A 123 -13.79 -9.88 -5.70
C LYS A 123 -13.38 -9.66 -4.22
N ASN A 124 -13.27 -8.40 -3.80
CA ASN A 124 -12.86 -7.92 -2.50
C ASN A 124 -11.39 -8.27 -2.16
N MET A 125 -11.06 -8.50 -0.88
CA MET A 125 -9.69 -8.84 -0.45
C MET A 125 -9.14 -10.16 -1.01
N LYS A 126 -9.93 -10.93 -1.76
CA LYS A 126 -9.47 -12.13 -2.49
C LYS A 126 -8.50 -11.81 -3.65
N ALA A 127 -8.28 -10.54 -3.96
CA ALA A 127 -7.19 -10.13 -4.85
C ALA A 127 -5.81 -10.48 -4.28
N TRP A 128 -5.70 -10.62 -2.95
CA TRP A 128 -4.50 -11.07 -2.26
C TRP A 128 -4.65 -12.55 -1.89
N ASP A 129 -3.87 -13.40 -2.55
CA ASP A 129 -3.85 -14.84 -2.25
C ASP A 129 -3.39 -15.11 -0.81
N SER A 130 -2.47 -14.29 -0.29
CA SER A 130 -2.00 -14.41 1.10
C SER A 130 -3.11 -14.10 2.11
N TRP A 131 -3.94 -13.08 1.86
CA TRP A 131 -5.12 -12.83 2.70
C TRP A 131 -6.10 -14.01 2.66
N SER A 132 -6.36 -14.55 1.47
CA SER A 132 -7.27 -15.70 1.32
C SER A 132 -6.77 -16.94 2.08
N ARG A 133 -5.45 -17.18 2.10
CA ARG A 133 -4.83 -18.35 2.73
C ARG A 133 -4.65 -18.22 4.24
N HIS A 134 -4.39 -17.02 4.75
CA HIS A 134 -3.95 -16.83 6.13
C HIS A 134 -4.91 -16.01 7.01
N CYS A 135 -5.83 -15.27 6.41
CA CYS A 135 -6.65 -14.29 7.12
C CYS A 135 -8.15 -14.60 7.00
N SER A 136 -8.60 -15.01 5.81
CA SER A 136 -10.02 -15.25 5.54
C SER A 136 -10.59 -16.35 6.45
N GLY A 137 -11.68 -16.05 7.16
CA GLY A 137 -12.36 -17.00 8.04
C GLY A 137 -11.69 -17.24 9.39
N HIS A 138 -10.59 -16.55 9.70
CA HIS A 138 -9.94 -16.60 11.01
C HIS A 138 -10.43 -15.47 11.92
N ASP A 139 -10.32 -15.68 13.24
CA ASP A 139 -10.48 -14.58 14.20
C ASP A 139 -9.23 -13.68 14.14
N LEU A 140 -9.44 -12.44 13.69
CA LEU A 140 -8.39 -11.44 13.54
C LEU A 140 -8.35 -10.44 14.71
N SER A 141 -9.08 -10.68 15.80
CA SER A 141 -9.10 -9.83 17.00
C SER A 141 -7.72 -9.65 17.64
N GLU A 142 -6.87 -10.68 17.59
CA GLU A 142 -5.50 -10.63 18.10
C GLU A 142 -4.63 -9.58 17.38
N TRP A 143 -4.93 -9.25 16.10
CA TRP A 143 -4.22 -8.18 15.38
C TRP A 143 -4.42 -6.79 15.98
N LEU A 144 -5.48 -6.60 16.77
CA LEU A 144 -5.83 -5.32 17.39
C LEU A 144 -5.58 -5.32 18.90
N LYS A 145 -5.21 -6.46 19.48
CA LYS A 145 -4.93 -6.60 20.92
C LYS A 145 -3.80 -5.68 21.35
N GLY A 146 -4.08 -4.88 22.39
CA GLY A 146 -3.15 -3.88 22.92
C GLY A 146 -3.01 -2.61 22.08
N CYS A 147 -3.71 -2.49 20.95
CA CYS A 147 -3.71 -1.27 20.15
C CYS A 147 -4.80 -0.32 20.62
N ASN A 148 -4.45 0.95 20.89
CA ASN A 148 -5.44 2.00 21.14
C ASN A 148 -6.01 2.51 19.81
N VAL A 149 -6.98 1.77 19.27
CA VAL A 149 -7.75 2.10 18.06
C VAL A 149 -9.20 2.39 18.45
N HIS A 150 -9.79 3.44 17.89
CA HIS A 150 -11.20 3.82 18.09
C HIS A 150 -12.12 3.03 17.16
N LEU A 151 -12.17 1.72 17.34
CA LEU A 151 -13.06 0.86 16.57
C LEU A 151 -14.50 1.20 16.95
N LYS A 152 -15.31 1.62 15.98
CA LYS A 152 -16.76 1.68 16.19
C LYS A 152 -17.24 0.23 16.22
N THR A 153 -17.42 -0.30 17.43
CA THR A 153 -17.99 -1.63 17.61
C THR A 153 -19.41 -1.61 17.06
N ASP A 154 -19.63 -2.22 15.90
CA ASP A 154 -20.99 -2.48 15.42
C ASP A 154 -21.54 -3.65 16.25
N SER A 155 -22.41 -3.33 17.21
CA SER A 155 -23.06 -4.26 18.16
C SER A 155 -23.89 -5.38 17.49
N ARG A 156 -23.84 -5.51 16.16
CA ARG A 156 -24.62 -6.48 15.38
C ARG A 156 -24.03 -7.89 15.31
N LYS A 157 -22.76 -8.11 15.69
CA LYS A 157 -22.15 -9.45 15.66
C LYS A 157 -22.24 -10.25 16.97
N ILE A 158 -22.76 -9.69 18.05
CA ILE A 158 -22.86 -10.39 19.36
C ILE A 158 -24.13 -11.25 19.45
N ASN A 159 -25.11 -11.06 18.57
CA ASN A 159 -26.43 -11.72 18.65
C ASN A 159 -26.77 -12.64 17.45
N SER A 160 -25.79 -13.25 16.79
CA SER A 160 -26.04 -14.27 15.75
C SER A 160 -25.43 -15.61 16.10
#